data_AF-A0A840ZJW4-F1
#
_entry.id   AF-A0A840ZJW4-F1
#
_cell.length_a   1.000
_cell.length_b   1.000
_cell.length_c   1.000
_cell.angle_alpha   90.00
_cell.angle_beta   90.00
_cell.angle_gamma   90.00
#
_symmetry.space_group_name_H-M   'P 1'
#
loop_
_entity.id
_entity.type
_entity.pdbx_description
1 polymer ?
#
loop_
_entity_poly.entity_id
_entity_poly.type
_entity_poly.pdbx_seq_one_letter_code
_entity_poly.pdbx_strand_id
1 'polypeptide(L)'
;MRQILTSDQFVAGVIAVLALQNKKRFILKETELDERFEKAFEELLTHEDTLKIATNFTFYVDPMHGDSVCLRDTLLAAREKALISINNPTLQTFDIKIDDDRALRYLKRIPLPRPFLTNLVNKHFGDLGVEVA
;
A
#
# COMPACT_ATOMS: atom_id res chain seq x y z
N MET A 1 2.06 -0.69 25.44
CA MET A 1 3.16 -0.83 24.46
C MET A 1 2.59 -0.54 23.08
N ARG A 2 3.24 0.35 22.32
CA ARG A 2 2.86 0.61 20.92
C ARG A 2 3.42 -0.51 20.04
N GLN A 3 2.65 -0.98 19.07
CA GLN A 3 3.15 -1.96 18.09
C GLN A 3 3.86 -1.21 16.96
N ILE A 4 5.06 -1.67 16.60
CA ILE A 4 5.79 -1.09 15.48
C ILE A 4 5.16 -1.60 14.19
N LEU A 5 4.70 -0.67 13.36
CA LEU A 5 4.26 -0.95 12.00
C LEU A 5 5.42 -0.63 11.04
N THR A 6 5.78 -1.58 10.20
CA THR A 6 6.82 -1.38 9.16
C THR A 6 6.20 -1.01 7.81
N SER A 7 7.01 -0.42 6.92
CA SER A 7 6.59 -0.08 5.56
C SER A 7 6.06 -1.30 4.81
N ASP A 8 6.77 -2.42 4.92
CA ASP A 8 6.38 -3.73 4.38
C ASP A 8 4.98 -4.17 4.85
N GLN A 9 4.70 -4.02 6.15
CA GLN A 9 3.40 -4.42 6.72
C GLN A 9 2.28 -3.50 6.23
N PHE A 10 2.55 -2.20 6.14
CA PHE A 10 1.59 -1.23 5.63
C PHE A 10 1.26 -1.48 4.16
N VAL A 11 2.28 -1.58 3.30
CA VAL A 11 2.12 -1.84 1.87
C VAL A 11 1.45 -3.20 1.62
N ALA A 12 1.88 -4.25 2.32
CA ALA A 12 1.22 -5.55 2.23
C ALA A 12 -0.26 -5.50 2.68
N GLY A 13 -0.58 -4.67 3.67
CA GLY A 13 -1.94 -4.42 4.10
C GLY A 13 -2.80 -3.78 3.03
N VAL A 14 -2.30 -2.70 2.41
CA VAL A 14 -2.97 -2.01 1.30
C VAL A 14 -3.21 -3.00 0.15
N ILE A 15 -2.18 -3.74 -0.28
CA ILE A 15 -2.29 -4.75 -1.34
C ILE A 15 -3.31 -5.83 -0.97
N ALA A 16 -3.33 -6.30 0.27
CA ALA A 16 -4.27 -7.32 0.71
C ALA A 16 -5.72 -6.84 0.68
N VAL A 17 -5.99 -5.58 1.04
CA VAL A 17 -7.33 -5.01 0.90
C VAL A 17 -7.72 -4.89 -0.57
N LEU A 18 -6.85 -4.36 -1.42
CA LEU A 18 -7.12 -4.25 -2.87
C LEU A 18 -7.39 -5.62 -3.51
N ALA A 19 -6.64 -6.65 -3.12
CA ALA A 19 -6.86 -8.03 -3.55
C ALA A 19 -8.28 -8.52 -3.21
N LEU A 20 -8.72 -8.30 -1.96
CA LEU A 20 -10.04 -8.69 -1.47
C LEU A 20 -11.19 -7.87 -2.08
N GLN A 21 -10.88 -6.70 -2.62
CA GLN A 21 -11.83 -5.86 -3.37
C GLN A 21 -11.87 -6.20 -4.86
N ASN A 22 -11.19 -7.27 -5.30
CA ASN A 22 -11.00 -7.65 -6.70
C ASN A 22 -10.35 -6.56 -7.56
N LYS A 23 -9.63 -5.62 -6.94
CA LYS A 23 -8.82 -4.59 -7.62
C LYS A 23 -7.41 -5.10 -7.84
N LYS A 24 -7.29 -6.16 -8.64
CA LYS A 24 -6.04 -6.90 -8.81
C LYS A 24 -5.13 -6.35 -9.91
N ARG A 25 -5.63 -5.45 -10.76
CA ARG A 25 -4.85 -4.81 -11.83
C ARG A 25 -5.21 -3.34 -11.94
N PHE A 26 -4.20 -2.48 -11.96
CA PHE A 26 -4.37 -1.04 -12.16
C PHE A 26 -3.13 -0.45 -12.83
N ILE A 27 -3.34 0.65 -13.55
CA ILE A 27 -2.28 1.40 -14.22
C ILE A 27 -2.20 2.77 -13.55
N LEU A 28 -1.02 3.12 -13.07
CA LEU A 28 -0.76 4.42 -12.48
C LEU A 28 0.57 4.96 -13.00
N LYS A 29 0.69 6.29 -13.03
CA LYS A 29 2.01 6.92 -13.13
C LYS A 29 2.74 6.74 -11.79
N GLU A 30 4.06 6.67 -11.83
CA GLU A 30 4.88 6.49 -10.63
C GLU A 30 4.62 7.59 -9.58
N THR A 31 4.54 8.85 -10.00
CA THR A 31 4.21 9.98 -9.11
C THR A 31 2.83 9.88 -8.49
N GLU A 32 1.83 9.36 -9.22
CA GLU A 32 0.47 9.20 -8.71
C GLU A 32 0.39 8.11 -7.63
N LEU A 33 1.21 7.07 -7.76
CA LEU A 33 1.31 6.02 -6.76
C LEU A 33 1.95 6.56 -5.47
N ASP A 34 3.05 7.28 -5.62
CA ASP A 34 3.81 7.83 -4.51
C ASP A 34 2.96 8.84 -3.72
N GLU A 35 2.25 9.75 -4.40
CA GLU A 35 1.29 10.66 -3.77
C GLU A 35 0.16 9.94 -3.01
N ARG A 36 -0.35 8.82 -3.55
CA ARG A 36 -1.42 8.05 -2.88
C ARG A 36 -0.93 7.38 -1.62
N PHE A 37 0.28 6.80 -1.65
CA PHE A 37 0.89 6.19 -0.48
C PHE A 37 1.30 7.23 0.57
N GLU A 38 1.78 8.40 0.14
CA GLU A 38 2.06 9.53 1.02
C GLU A 38 0.79 9.97 1.75
N LYS A 39 -0.30 10.28 1.03
CA LYS A 39 -1.59 10.67 1.63
C LYS A 39 -2.15 9.61 2.58
N ALA A 40 -2.03 8.34 2.20
CA ALA A 40 -2.44 7.22 3.04
C ALA A 40 -1.58 7.12 4.32
N PHE A 41 -0.27 7.39 4.22
CA PHE A 41 0.63 7.43 5.36
C PHE A 41 0.37 8.63 6.27
N GLU A 42 0.13 9.82 5.72
CA GLU A 42 -0.25 10.99 6.51
C GLU A 42 -1.54 10.73 7.31
N GLU A 43 -2.54 10.10 6.70
CA GLU A 43 -3.76 9.72 7.42
C GLU A 43 -3.51 8.68 8.51
N LEU A 44 -2.61 7.73 8.28
CA LEU A 44 -2.15 6.81 9.31
C LEU A 44 -1.52 7.57 10.49
N LEU A 45 -0.65 8.55 10.21
CA LEU A 45 0.00 9.38 11.22
C LEU A 45 -1.02 10.13 12.09
N THR A 46 -2.09 10.67 11.50
CA THR A 46 -3.17 11.33 12.27
C THR A 46 -3.91 10.40 13.24
N HIS A 47 -3.78 9.08 13.07
CA HIS A 47 -4.46 8.07 13.88
C HIS A 47 -3.50 7.22 14.75
N GLU A 48 -2.18 7.48 14.74
CA GLU A 48 -1.19 6.64 15.45
C GLU A 48 -1.51 6.44 16.94
N ASP A 49 -1.86 7.54 17.62
CA ASP A 49 -2.18 7.51 19.06
C ASP A 49 -3.44 6.68 19.35
N THR A 50 -4.46 6.80 18.49
CA THR A 50 -5.72 6.06 18.62
C THR A 50 -5.52 4.57 18.33
N LEU A 51 -4.68 4.26 17.34
CA LEU A 51 -4.37 2.90 16.91
C LEU A 51 -3.31 2.24 17.80
N LYS A 52 -2.65 2.98 18.70
CA LYS A 52 -1.55 2.53 19.56
C LYS A 52 -0.42 1.89 18.76
N ILE A 53 -0.12 2.44 17.59
CA ILE A 53 0.99 2.02 16.73
C ILE A 53 2.11 3.07 16.77
N ALA A 54 3.28 2.69 16.28
CA ALA A 54 4.35 3.60 15.94
C ALA A 54 4.93 3.19 14.58
N THR A 55 5.07 4.15 13.67
CA THR A 55 5.75 3.93 12.39
C THR A 55 7.26 4.13 12.54
N ASN A 56 8.05 3.36 11.80
CA ASN A 56 9.52 3.50 11.72
C ASN A 56 10.00 3.80 10.30
N PHE A 57 9.09 4.29 9.45
CA PHE A 57 9.28 4.53 8.03
C PHE A 57 8.57 5.83 7.63
N THR A 58 8.87 6.34 6.44
CA THR A 58 8.16 7.48 5.86
C THR A 58 8.02 7.29 4.35
N PHE A 59 6.90 7.76 3.80
CA PHE A 59 6.65 7.82 2.36
C PHE A 59 6.59 9.26 1.84
N TYR A 60 7.20 10.21 2.54
CA TYR A 60 7.33 11.57 2.01
C TYR A 60 8.01 11.53 0.65
N VAL A 61 7.40 12.22 -0.30
CA VAL A 61 7.87 12.33 -1.67
C VAL A 61 8.93 13.42 -1.74
N ASP A 62 10.06 13.16 -2.41
CA ASP A 62 11.08 14.18 -2.61
C ASP A 62 10.53 15.29 -3.53
N PRO A 63 10.54 16.57 -3.12
CA PRO A 63 9.95 17.66 -3.90
C PRO A 63 10.71 17.98 -5.21
N MET A 64 11.95 17.51 -5.40
CA MET A 64 12.73 17.67 -6.62
C MET A 64 12.51 16.53 -7.62
N HIS A 65 12.29 15.31 -7.11
CA HIS A 65 12.21 14.11 -7.95
C HIS A 65 10.81 13.50 -8.06
N GLY A 66 9.89 13.87 -7.17
CA GLY A 66 8.52 13.35 -7.15
C GLY A 66 8.44 11.88 -6.80
N ASP A 67 9.50 11.30 -6.19
CA ASP A 67 9.54 9.90 -5.77
C ASP A 67 9.90 9.71 -4.28
N SER A 68 9.47 8.58 -3.71
CA SER A 68 9.84 8.17 -2.35
C SER A 68 10.75 6.93 -2.37
N VAL A 69 12.01 7.10 -1.96
CA VAL A 69 13.00 6.00 -1.91
C VAL A 69 12.52 4.83 -1.05
N CYS A 70 11.96 5.13 0.13
CA CYS A 70 11.44 4.10 1.04
C CYS A 70 10.26 3.33 0.43
N LEU A 71 9.38 4.02 -0.31
CA LEU A 71 8.28 3.38 -1.01
C LEU A 71 8.79 2.49 -2.14
N ARG A 72 9.72 2.97 -2.95
CA ARG A 72 10.33 2.19 -4.03
C ARG A 72 11.00 0.92 -3.50
N ASP A 73 11.77 1.01 -2.42
CA ASP A 73 12.39 -0.16 -1.77
C ASP A 73 11.34 -1.15 -1.24
N THR A 74 10.26 -0.64 -0.65
CA THR A 74 9.16 -1.46 -0.13
C THR A 74 8.38 -2.16 -1.26
N LEU A 75 8.15 -1.48 -2.38
CA LEU A 75 7.51 -2.06 -3.57
C LEU A 75 8.41 -3.11 -4.24
N LEU A 76 9.72 -2.88 -4.29
CA LEU A 76 10.70 -3.88 -4.73
C LEU A 76 10.65 -5.13 -3.84
N ALA A 77 10.65 -4.97 -2.51
CA ALA A 77 10.51 -6.08 -1.58
C ALA A 77 9.16 -6.82 -1.74
N ALA A 78 8.06 -6.08 -1.99
CA ALA A 78 6.76 -6.67 -2.27
C ALA A 78 6.76 -7.47 -3.58
N ARG A 79 7.45 -7.00 -4.62
CA ARG A 79 7.66 -7.71 -5.87
C ARG A 79 8.47 -8.99 -5.67
N GLU A 80 9.58 -8.92 -4.94
CA GLU A 80 10.41 -10.10 -4.61
C GLU A 80 9.63 -11.16 -3.83
N LYS A 81 8.72 -10.74 -2.95
CA LYS A 81 7.80 -11.63 -2.21
C LYS A 81 6.62 -12.16 -3.06
N ALA A 82 6.62 -11.86 -4.36
CA ALA A 82 5.56 -12.18 -5.32
C ALA A 82 4.17 -11.70 -4.85
N LEU A 83 4.11 -10.51 -4.23
CA LEU A 83 2.85 -9.87 -3.86
C LEU A 83 2.27 -9.10 -5.05
N ILE A 84 3.15 -8.43 -5.79
CA ILE A 84 2.83 -7.61 -6.96
C ILE A 84 3.77 -7.94 -8.12
N SER A 85 3.36 -7.57 -9.32
CA SER A 85 4.24 -7.41 -10.48
C SER A 85 4.12 -5.99 -11.00
N ILE A 86 5.25 -5.41 -11.39
CA ILE A 86 5.35 -4.05 -11.93
C ILE A 86 5.87 -4.19 -13.36
N ASN A 87 5.06 -3.78 -14.34
CA ASN A 87 5.42 -3.81 -15.76
C ASN A 87 5.54 -2.37 -16.30
N ASN A 88 6.58 -2.13 -17.12
CA ASN A 88 6.95 -0.88 -17.83
C ASN A 88 7.56 0.27 -16.98
N PRO A 89 8.55 1.01 -17.52
CA PRO A 89 9.22 2.12 -16.83
C PRO A 89 8.45 3.46 -16.85
N THR A 90 7.46 3.65 -17.73
CA THR A 90 6.75 4.94 -17.90
C THR A 90 5.28 4.91 -17.49
N LEU A 91 4.63 3.75 -17.56
CA LEU A 91 3.27 3.49 -17.09
C LEU A 91 3.31 2.19 -16.30
N GLN A 92 3.48 2.29 -14.98
CA GLN A 92 3.63 1.11 -14.14
C GLN A 92 2.27 0.41 -14.05
N THR A 93 2.17 -0.73 -14.74
CA THR A 93 1.03 -1.65 -14.55
C THR A 93 1.32 -2.47 -13.31
N PHE A 94 0.46 -2.33 -12.30
CA PHE A 94 0.52 -3.09 -11.07
C PHE A 94 -0.46 -4.25 -11.13
N ASP A 95 0.08 -5.46 -11.09
CA ASP A 95 -0.70 -6.69 -10.96
C ASP A 95 -0.52 -7.28 -9.56
N ILE A 96 -1.58 -7.33 -8.78
CA ILE A 96 -1.62 -8.04 -7.50
C ILE A 96 -1.71 -9.55 -7.78
N LYS A 97 -0.73 -10.31 -7.25
CA LYS A 97 -0.59 -11.75 -7.50
C LYS A 97 -1.09 -12.62 -6.35
N ILE A 98 -1.49 -12.04 -5.22
CA ILE A 98 -1.98 -12.80 -4.08
C ILE A 98 -3.46 -13.17 -4.22
N ASP A 99 -3.79 -14.38 -3.77
CA ASP A 99 -5.15 -14.84 -3.59
C ASP A 99 -5.78 -14.30 -2.29
N ASP A 100 -7.09 -14.50 -2.16
CA ASP A 100 -7.89 -13.99 -1.06
C ASP A 100 -7.47 -14.61 0.29
N ASP A 101 -7.10 -15.89 0.31
CA ASP A 101 -6.62 -16.58 1.51
C ASP A 101 -5.30 -15.99 2.01
N ARG A 102 -4.36 -15.73 1.09
CA ARG A 102 -3.08 -15.11 1.38
C ARG A 102 -3.27 -13.65 1.82
N ALA A 103 -4.16 -12.91 1.18
CA ALA A 103 -4.54 -11.56 1.61
C ALA A 103 -5.08 -11.55 3.05
N LEU A 104 -6.00 -12.46 3.38
CA LEU A 104 -6.54 -12.61 4.74
C LEU A 104 -5.45 -12.96 5.76
N ARG A 105 -4.48 -13.80 5.39
CA ARG A 105 -3.33 -14.13 6.25
C ARG A 105 -2.44 -12.90 6.54
N TYR A 106 -2.22 -12.04 5.56
CA TYR A 106 -1.50 -10.78 5.78
C TYR A 106 -2.26 -9.86 6.72
N LEU A 107 -3.56 -9.65 6.48
CA LEU A 107 -4.40 -8.78 7.32
C LEU A 107 -4.49 -9.25 8.77
N LYS A 108 -4.46 -10.56 9.03
CA LYS A 108 -4.44 -11.11 10.40
C LYS A 108 -3.14 -10.83 11.17
N ARG A 109 -2.05 -10.52 10.47
CA ARG A 109 -0.70 -10.35 11.06
C ARG A 109 -0.27 -8.89 11.18
N ILE A 110 -1.01 -7.96 10.58
CA ILE A 110 -0.70 -6.53 10.60
C ILE A 110 -1.27 -5.92 11.89
N PRO A 111 -0.54 -5.02 12.57
CA PRO A 111 -0.99 -4.37 13.80
C PRO A 111 -2.05 -3.28 13.56
N LEU A 112 -2.89 -3.42 12.52
CA LEU A 112 -3.92 -2.46 12.12
C LEU A 112 -5.30 -3.12 12.10
N PRO A 113 -6.34 -2.45 12.62
CA PRO A 113 -7.72 -2.92 12.47
C PRO A 113 -8.10 -2.98 10.99
N ARG A 114 -8.64 -4.12 10.56
CA ARG A 114 -9.13 -4.30 9.19
C ARG A 114 -10.11 -3.21 8.73
N PRO A 115 -11.09 -2.76 9.55
CA PRO A 115 -12.00 -1.68 9.15
C PRO A 115 -11.27 -0.37 8.85
N PHE A 116 -10.29 -0.01 9.68
CA PHE A 116 -9.46 1.18 9.46
C PHE A 116 -8.70 1.09 8.13
N LEU A 117 -8.00 -0.03 7.91
CA LEU A 117 -7.22 -0.24 6.69
C LEU A 117 -8.12 -0.27 5.45
N THR A 118 -9.32 -0.86 5.54
CA THR A 118 -10.30 -0.89 4.44
C THR A 118 -10.78 0.52 4.09
N ASN A 119 -11.08 1.35 5.09
CA ASN A 119 -11.49 2.73 4.87
C ASN A 119 -10.37 3.58 4.26
N LEU A 120 -9.15 3.43 4.77
CA LEU A 120 -7.96 4.11 4.25
C LEU A 120 -7.72 3.74 2.78
N VAL A 121 -7.83 2.46 2.43
CA VAL A 121 -7.69 2.00 1.04
C VAL A 121 -8.83 2.51 0.16
N ASN A 122 -10.07 2.48 0.63
CA ASN A 122 -11.21 3.02 -0.10
C ASN A 122 -11.08 4.53 -0.37
N LYS A 123 -10.48 5.27 0.56
CA LYS A 123 -10.34 6.72 0.43
C LYS A 123 -9.24 7.12 -0.56
N HIS A 124 -8.10 6.43 -0.53
CA HIS A 124 -6.91 6.80 -1.32
C HIS A 124 -6.70 5.97 -2.58
N PHE A 125 -7.37 4.83 -2.70
CA PHE A 125 -7.26 3.89 -3.82
C PHE A 125 -8.64 3.43 -4.33
N GLY A 126 -9.72 4.09 -3.86
CA GLY A 126 -11.11 3.77 -4.22
C GLY A 126 -11.44 3.99 -5.68
N ASP A 127 -10.81 4.99 -6.29
CA ASP A 127 -10.95 5.45 -7.66
C ASP A 127 -10.02 4.74 -8.66
N LEU A 128 -9.21 3.77 -8.22
CA LEU A 128 -8.43 2.94 -9.13
C LEU A 128 -9.39 2.28 -10.14
N GLY A 129 -9.30 2.72 -11.39
CA GLY A 129 -10.03 2.15 -12.51
C GLY A 129 -9.65 0.68 -12.66
N VAL A 130 -10.59 -0.20 -12.40
CA VAL A 130 -10.42 -1.62 -12.71
C VAL A 130 -10.54 -1.74 -14.22
N GLU A 131 -9.42 -1.89 -14.93
CA GLU A 131 -9.49 -2.43 -16.28
C GLU A 131 -9.99 -3.88 -16.13
N VAL A 132 -11.25 -4.07 -16.49
CA VAL A 132 -11.84 -5.40 -16.65
C VAL A 132 -11.11 -6.05 -17.81
N ALA A 133 -10.22 -6.99 -17.51
CA ALA A 133 -9.59 -7.85 -18.51
C ALA A 133 -10.63 -8.76 -19.18
#